data_AF-C4F8Y9-F1
#
_entry.id   AF-C4F8Y9-F1
#
_cell.length_a   1.000
_cell.length_b   1.000
_cell.length_c   1.000
_cell.angle_alpha   90.00
_cell.angle_beta   90.00
_cell.angle_gamma   90.00
#
_symmetry.space_group_name_H-M   'P 1'
#
loop_
_entity.id
_entity.type
_entity.pdbx_description
1 polymer ?
#
loop_
_entity_poly.entity_id
_entity_poly.type
_entity_poly.pdbx_seq_one_letter_code
_entity_poly.pdbx_strand_id
1 'polypeptide(L)' 'MEEMTVPLDMRNDIRSMDADGVPNAEIARRIHASRNAVAKYADMEDMSPAPPLPAERR' A
#
# COMPACT_ATOMS: atom_id res chain seq x y z
N MET A 1 7.71 -10.73 20.82
CA MET A 1 7.32 -9.61 19.95
C MET A 1 6.83 -10.24 18.67
N GLU A 2 5.55 -10.56 18.59
CA GLU A 2 4.98 -11.03 17.33
C GLU A 2 5.10 -9.88 16.35
N GLU A 3 5.77 -10.14 15.23
CA GLU A 3 5.75 -9.24 14.10
C GLU A 3 4.30 -9.18 13.62
N MET A 4 3.54 -8.18 14.07
CA MET A 4 2.25 -7.81 13.48
C MET A 4 2.53 -7.29 12.07
N THR A 5 2.89 -8.20 11.18
CA THR A 5 2.94 -7.94 9.76
C THR A 5 1.50 -7.68 9.36
N VAL A 6 1.20 -6.42 9.05
CA VAL A 6 -0.01 -6.12 8.31
C VAL A 6 0.06 -6.96 7.04
N PRO A 7 -0.93 -7.82 6.77
CA PRO A 7 -0.83 -8.71 5.63
C PRO A 7 -0.69 -7.88 4.35
N LEU A 8 0.08 -8.41 3.39
CA LEU A 8 0.53 -7.66 2.21
C LEU A 8 -0.64 -7.14 1.36
N ASP A 9 -1.78 -7.83 1.42
CA ASP A 9 -3.07 -7.44 0.85
C ASP A 9 -3.54 -6.09 1.41
N MET A 10 -3.56 -5.92 2.73
CA MET A 10 -3.99 -4.69 3.38
C MET A 10 -3.09 -3.50 3.01
N ARG A 11 -1.76 -3.72 2.87
CA ARG A 11 -0.84 -2.65 2.42
C ARG A 11 -1.16 -2.22 0.98
N ASN A 12 -1.42 -3.18 0.10
CA ASN A 12 -1.75 -2.88 -1.30
C ASN A 12 -3.10 -2.18 -1.40
N ASP A 13 -4.09 -2.58 -0.60
CA ASP A 13 -5.41 -1.93 -0.55
C ASP A 13 -5.30 -0.47 -0.10
N ILE A 14 -4.48 -0.18 0.93
CA ILE A 14 -4.21 1.20 1.38
C ILE A 14 -3.59 2.01 0.25
N ARG A 15 -2.55 1.49 -0.41
CA ARG A 15 -1.85 2.20 -1.49
C ARG A 15 -2.73 2.44 -2.71
N SER A 16 -3.55 1.47 -3.09
CA SER A 16 -4.49 1.62 -4.20
C SER A 16 -5.51 2.71 -3.90
N MET A 17 -6.13 2.67 -2.72
CA MET A 17 -7.13 3.68 -2.33
C MET A 17 -6.54 5.08 -2.16
N ASP A 18 -5.32 5.19 -1.62
CA ASP A 18 -4.62 6.46 -1.49
C ASP A 18 -4.25 7.04 -2.87
N ALA A 19 -3.76 6.21 -3.79
CA ALA A 19 -3.50 6.60 -5.17
C ALA A 19 -4.78 7.03 -5.92
N ASP A 20 -5.93 6.44 -5.56
CA ASP A 20 -7.27 6.84 -6.04
C ASP A 20 -7.79 8.14 -5.36
N GLY A 21 -7.03 8.72 -4.42
CA GLY A 21 -7.36 9.96 -3.71
C GLY A 21 -8.38 9.78 -2.58
N VAL A 22 -8.60 8.56 -2.09
CA VAL A 22 -9.51 8.30 -0.97
C VAL A 22 -8.89 8.83 0.32
N PRO A 23 -9.62 9.62 1.14
CA PRO A 23 -9.06 10.14 2.39
C PRO A 23 -8.64 9.02 3.37
N ASN A 24 -7.49 9.15 4.03
CA ASN A 24 -6.98 8.16 5.00
C ASN A 24 -7.98 7.72 6.08
N ALA A 25 -8.83 8.64 6.54
CA ALA A 25 -9.88 8.33 7.51
C ALA A 25 -10.97 7.42 6.93
N GLU A 26 -11.24 7.52 5.63
CA GLU A 26 -12.18 6.67 4.91
C GLU A 26 -11.57 5.30 4.60
N ILE A 27 -10.30 5.25 4.19
CA ILE A 27 -9.55 4.00 4.02
C ILE A 27 -9.59 3.19 5.31
N ALA A 28 -9.24 3.80 6.46
CA ALA A 28 -9.24 3.16 7.77
C ALA A 28 -10.59 2.51 8.12
N ARG A 29 -11.71 3.16 7.75
CA ARG A 29 -13.06 2.61 7.96
C ARG A 29 -13.34 1.40 7.07
N ARG A 30 -12.96 1.48 5.78
CA ARG A 30 -13.26 0.44 4.78
C ARG A 30 -12.50 -0.86 5.02
N ILE A 31 -11.24 -0.76 5.45
CA ILE A 31 -10.38 -1.94 5.68
C ILE A 31 -10.27 -2.31 7.16
N HIS A 32 -11.07 -1.70 8.04
CA HIS A 32 -11.07 -1.93 9.48
C HIS A 32 -9.67 -1.83 10.13
N ALA A 33 -8.88 -0.88 9.67
CA ALA A 33 -7.52 -0.63 10.15
C ALA A 33 -7.43 0.64 10.99
N SER A 34 -6.37 0.76 11.79
CA SER A 34 -6.10 2.03 12.49
C SER A 34 -5.70 3.13 11.51
N ARG A 35 -6.11 4.37 11.79
CA ARG A 35 -5.66 5.54 11.01
C ARG A 35 -4.14 5.67 10.97
N ASN A 36 -3.45 5.28 12.05
CA ASN A 36 -1.99 5.30 12.13
C ASN A 36 -1.35 4.27 11.18
N ALA A 37 -1.96 3.08 11.05
CA ALA A 37 -1.51 2.09 10.08
C ALA A 37 -1.70 2.60 8.64
N VAL A 38 -2.86 3.20 8.34
CA VAL A 38 -3.11 3.79 7.03
C VAL A 38 -2.08 4.87 6.71
N ALA A 39 -1.85 5.84 7.60
CA ALA A 39 -0.85 6.89 7.40
C ALA A 39 0.56 6.31 7.15
N LYS A 40 0.97 5.31 7.95
CA LYS A 40 2.27 4.65 7.77
C LYS A 40 2.47 4.08 6.37
N TYR A 41 1.43 3.51 5.75
CA TYR A 41 1.55 2.82 4.47
C TYR A 41 1.20 3.69 3.26
N ALA A 42 0.34 4.70 3.43
CA ALA A 42 0.06 5.72 2.42
C ALA A 42 1.30 6.61 2.18
N ASP A 43 1.97 7.05 3.24
CA ASP A 43 3.17 7.91 3.13
C ASP A 43 4.45 7.12 2.78
N MET A 44 4.36 5.78 2.68
CA MET A 44 5.52 4.92 2.44
C MET A 44 5.88 4.90 0.96
N GLU A 45 7.08 5.38 0.65
CA GLU A 45 7.68 5.35 -0.69
C GLU A 45 7.53 3.98 -1.38
N ASP A 46 7.24 4.00 -2.67
CA ASP A 46 7.16 2.79 -3.46
C ASP A 46 8.56 2.24 -3.77
N MET A 47 8.94 1.20 -3.04
CA MET A 47 10.19 0.46 -3.23
C MET A 47 10.01 -0.75 -4.15
N SER A 48 9.00 -0.74 -5.01
CA SER A 48 8.82 -1.81 -6.01
C SER A 48 9.98 -1.83 -7.01
N PRO A 49 10.45 -3.02 -7.44
CA PRO A 49 11.50 -3.09 -8.44
C PRO A 49 11.03 -2.44 -9.74
N ALA A 50 11.93 -1.68 -10.38
CA ALA A 50 11.66 -1.13 -11.70
C ALA A 50 11.30 -2.28 -12.67
N PRO A 51 10.30 -2.08 -13.56
CA PRO A 51 9.93 -3.10 -14.53
C PRO A 51 11.15 -3.46 -15.40
N PRO A 52 11.34 -4.75 -15.76
CA PRO A 52 12.44 -5.16 -16.61
C PRO A 52 12.33 -4.47 -17.97
N LEU A 53 13.48 -4.06 -18.53
CA LEU A 53 13.51 -3.50 -19.87
C LEU A 53 12.94 -4.52 -20.87
N PRO A 54 12.12 -4.09 -21.86
CA PRO A 54 11.59 -4.99 -22.85
C PRO A 54 12.74 -5.70 -23.57
N ALA A 55 12.73 -7.04 -23.55
CA ALA A 55 13.70 -7.83 -24.30
C ALA A 55 13.54 -7.51 -25.79
N GLU A 56 14.63 -7.12 -26.45
CA GLU A 56 14.64 -7.02 -27.91
C GLU A 56 14.27 -8.39 -28.47
N ARG A 57 13.11 -8.46 -29.13
CA ARG A 57 12.68 -9.65 -29.85
C ARG A 57 13.61 -9.78 -31.06
N ARG A 58 14.54 -10.74 -30.99
CA ARG A 58 15.40 -11.14 -32.11
C ARG A 58 14.75 -12.24 -32.93
#